data_AF-A0A836D6W2-F1
#
_entry.id   AF-A0A836D6W2-F1
#
_cell.length_a   1.000
_cell.length_b   1.000
_cell.length_c   1.000
_cell.angle_alpha   90.00
_cell.angle_beta   90.00
_cell.angle_gamma   90.00
#
_symmetry.space_group_name_H-M   'P 1'
#
loop_
_entity.id
_entity.type
_entity.pdbx_description
1 polymer ?
#
loop_
_entity_poly.entity_id
_entity_poly.type
_entity_poly.pdbx_seq_one_letter_code
_entity_poly.pdbx_strand_id
1 'polypeptide(L)'
;MSFRGRPVYPNHREREAMILSSYAGILMNSIPIEEVFKIYGAGSSSSSGVAKVPQAPPFHLSLHPFAMLTAPKAAEYARKQSVKLRRAAMNKNATSSSTRKANAMEWKSSKNLSLDTQPKDKITFYEDRGFQGRRYECSSDHSNLQPYISRCNSIRVDSGCWMLYERPNFQGHQYFLRRGDYPDYQQWMGLSDSIRSCRAIPYTSSHRIRLYERDDYGGLVSELTEDCSCILDRFRLSELHSLHVLEGCWVLYEMPNYRGRQYLLRPGDYRRYHDWGAMDARVGSLRRAIDLF
;
A
#
# COMPACT_ATOMS: atom_id res chain seq x y z
N MET A 1 35.85 33.77 -32.71
CA MET A 1 36.10 32.49 -32.02
C MET A 1 35.06 32.32 -30.91
N SER A 2 34.30 31.23 -30.89
CA SER A 2 33.46 30.85 -29.74
C SER A 2 33.32 29.33 -29.72
N PHE A 3 33.89 28.72 -28.70
CA PHE A 3 33.97 27.28 -28.50
C PHE A 3 32.58 26.69 -28.23
N ARG A 4 32.09 25.82 -29.12
CA ARG A 4 30.97 24.92 -28.79
C ARG A 4 31.49 23.87 -27.81
N GLY A 5 31.12 24.00 -26.53
CA GLY A 5 31.42 23.01 -25.50
C GLY A 5 30.75 21.67 -25.83
N ARG A 6 31.54 20.58 -25.84
CA ARG A 6 31.02 19.21 -25.93
C ARG A 6 30.10 18.93 -24.72
N PRO A 7 29.02 18.15 -24.87
CA PRO A 7 28.20 17.74 -23.74
C PRO A 7 29.05 16.92 -22.77
N VAL A 8 29.34 17.51 -21.60
CA VAL A 8 30.05 16.85 -20.50
C VAL A 8 29.05 15.98 -19.77
N TYR A 9 29.37 14.69 -19.65
CA TYR A 9 28.53 13.75 -18.93
C TYR A 9 28.55 14.08 -17.43
N PRO A 10 27.40 14.13 -16.74
CA PRO A 10 27.36 14.54 -15.34
C PRO A 10 28.16 13.60 -14.45
N ASN A 11 28.95 14.17 -13.54
CA ASN A 11 29.71 13.37 -12.60
C ASN A 11 28.78 12.66 -11.60
N HIS A 12 29.31 11.77 -10.77
CA HIS A 12 28.51 10.95 -9.84
C HIS A 12 27.60 11.79 -8.93
N ARG A 13 28.14 12.86 -8.33
CA ARG A 13 27.38 13.77 -7.46
C ARG A 13 26.28 14.51 -8.22
N GLU A 14 26.55 14.94 -9.45
CA GLU A 14 25.54 15.56 -10.30
C GLU A 14 24.43 14.58 -10.69
N ARG A 15 24.75 13.29 -10.86
CA ARG A 15 23.77 12.23 -11.10
C ARG A 15 22.88 11.97 -9.89
N GLU A 16 23.47 11.85 -8.70
CA GLU A 16 22.71 11.74 -7.45
C GLU A 16 21.80 12.95 -7.25
N ALA A 17 22.30 14.16 -7.56
CA ALA A 17 21.51 15.37 -7.48
C ALA A 17 20.31 15.42 -8.43
N MET A 18 20.48 14.93 -9.66
CA MET A 18 19.39 14.84 -10.62
C MET A 18 18.34 13.80 -10.19
N ILE A 19 18.76 12.69 -9.59
CA ILE A 19 17.84 11.65 -9.10
C ILE A 19 17.03 12.18 -7.91
N LEU A 20 17.71 12.77 -6.92
CA LEU A 20 17.07 13.33 -5.73
C LEU A 20 16.13 14.49 -6.08
N SER A 21 16.50 15.35 -7.03
CA SER A 21 15.62 16.44 -7.49
C SER A 21 14.41 15.96 -8.29
N SER A 22 14.56 14.90 -9.10
CA SER A 22 13.43 14.24 -9.74
C SER A 22 12.46 13.65 -8.70
N TYR A 23 12.99 13.05 -7.63
CA TYR A 23 12.16 12.47 -6.57
C TYR A 23 11.48 13.55 -5.72
N ALA A 24 12.18 14.64 -5.41
CA ALA A 24 11.60 15.80 -4.72
C ALA A 24 10.48 16.45 -5.55
N GLY A 25 10.64 16.56 -6.88
CA GLY A 25 9.57 17.07 -7.75
C GLY A 25 8.33 16.16 -7.82
N ILE A 26 8.52 14.84 -7.69
CA ILE A 26 7.42 13.87 -7.61
C ILE A 26 6.71 13.99 -6.25
N LEU A 27 7.46 14.11 -5.15
CA LEU A 27 6.91 14.31 -3.81
C LEU A 27 6.15 15.64 -3.71
N MET A 28 6.69 16.74 -4.23
CA MET A 28 6.03 18.05 -4.18
C MET A 28 4.80 18.16 -5.08
N ASN A 29 4.66 17.30 -6.11
CA ASN A 29 3.42 17.19 -6.89
C ASN A 29 2.36 16.28 -6.25
N SER A 30 2.75 15.48 -5.26
CA SER A 30 1.86 14.55 -4.55
C SER A 30 1.50 15.03 -3.14
N ILE A 31 2.15 16.08 -2.64
CA ILE A 31 1.86 16.72 -1.35
C ILE A 31 1.13 18.04 -1.61
N PRO A 32 -0.08 18.25 -1.04
CA PRO A 32 -0.78 19.53 -1.11
C PRO A 32 0.10 20.66 -0.55
N ILE A 33 0.09 21.84 -1.17
CA ILE A 33 0.95 22.97 -0.79
C ILE A 33 0.72 23.39 0.69
N GLU A 34 -0.46 23.10 1.23
CA GLU A 34 -0.87 23.33 2.61
C GLU A 34 -0.09 22.48 3.61
N GLU A 35 0.22 21.22 3.27
CA GLU A 35 1.04 20.33 4.10
C GLU A 35 2.53 20.74 4.05
N VAL A 36 2.99 21.28 2.91
CA VAL A 36 4.32 21.89 2.80
C VAL A 36 4.42 23.09 3.74
N PHE A 37 3.40 23.95 3.77
CA PHE A 37 3.39 25.11 4.68
C PHE A 37 3.31 24.71 6.16
N LYS A 38 2.71 23.57 6.53
CA LYS A 38 2.75 23.05 7.91
C LYS A 38 4.16 22.62 8.35
N ILE A 39 4.95 22.04 7.45
CA ILE A 39 6.33 21.61 7.75
C ILE A 39 7.23 22.82 8.07
N TYR A 40 6.94 23.99 7.49
CA TYR A 40 7.71 25.22 7.70
C TYR A 40 7.00 26.26 8.58
N GLY A 41 5.75 26.02 8.96
CA GLY A 41 4.91 26.93 9.74
C GLY A 41 5.11 26.77 11.24
N ALA A 42 6.28 27.14 11.76
CA ALA A 42 6.43 27.41 13.18
C ALA A 42 5.89 28.83 13.48
N GLY A 43 4.62 28.92 13.84
CA GLY A 43 4.04 30.10 14.48
C GLY A 43 4.45 30.15 15.96
N SER A 44 5.18 31.20 16.32
CA SER A 44 5.80 31.44 17.62
C SER A 44 4.88 32.19 18.62
N SER A 45 5.38 32.27 19.86
CA SER A 45 5.04 33.16 21.00
C SER A 45 4.11 32.54 22.08
N SER A 46 4.33 32.68 23.40
CA SER A 46 5.42 33.27 24.21
C SER A 46 5.07 33.11 25.70
N SER A 47 6.02 32.73 26.58
CA SER A 47 6.29 33.43 27.86
C SER A 47 7.48 32.83 28.63
N SER A 48 8.54 33.64 28.75
CA SER A 48 9.46 33.86 29.88
C SER A 48 9.95 32.69 30.76
N GLY A 49 11.28 32.52 30.83
CA GLY A 49 11.94 31.86 31.96
C GLY A 49 13.41 31.53 31.69
N VAL A 50 14.31 32.24 32.36
CA VAL A 50 15.78 32.20 32.25
C VAL A 50 16.38 30.83 32.58
N ALA A 51 17.26 30.30 31.73
CA ALA A 51 18.42 29.47 32.11
C ALA A 51 19.46 29.36 30.98
N LYS A 52 20.73 29.67 31.27
CA LYS A 52 21.90 29.55 30.37
C LYS A 52 22.28 28.09 30.15
N VAL A 53 22.53 27.67 28.90
CA VAL A 53 23.23 26.42 28.52
C VAL A 53 24.15 26.70 27.31
N PRO A 54 25.32 26.05 27.17
CA PRO A 54 26.45 26.53 26.36
C PRO A 54 26.25 26.44 24.84
N GLN A 55 26.81 27.42 24.12
CA GLN A 55 26.91 27.47 22.66
C GLN A 55 27.65 26.26 22.06
N ALA A 56 26.96 25.53 21.17
CA ALA A 56 27.59 24.66 20.18
C ALA A 56 27.95 25.47 18.92
N PRO A 57 29.03 25.12 18.19
CA PRO A 57 29.53 25.90 17.06
C PRO A 57 28.57 25.83 15.86
N PRO A 58 28.58 26.85 14.96
CA PRO A 58 27.69 26.89 13.81
C PRO A 58 28.11 25.79 12.81
N PHE A 59 27.18 24.89 12.51
CA PHE A 59 27.36 23.90 11.45
C PHE A 59 27.54 24.59 10.09
N HIS A 60 28.60 24.22 9.39
CA HIS A 60 28.89 24.63 8.01
C HIS A 60 27.71 24.27 7.08
N LEU A 61 27.22 25.26 6.34
CA LEU A 61 26.18 25.18 5.30
C LEU A 61 26.63 24.36 4.06
N SER A 62 26.78 23.04 4.15
CA SER A 62 27.07 22.23 2.95
C SER A 62 26.38 20.88 2.84
N LEU A 63 25.46 20.52 3.74
CA LEU A 63 24.79 19.21 3.72
C LEU A 63 23.27 19.28 3.95
N HIS A 64 22.60 20.35 3.51
CA HIS A 64 21.13 20.36 3.49
C HIS A 64 20.64 19.75 2.16
N PRO A 65 19.70 18.78 2.16
CA PRO A 65 19.17 18.14 0.94
C PRO A 65 18.65 19.11 -0.13
N PHE A 66 18.29 20.32 0.29
CA PHE A 66 17.76 21.38 -0.57
C PHE A 66 18.81 22.34 -1.16
N ALA A 67 20.04 22.37 -0.64
CA ALA A 67 21.12 23.22 -1.20
C ALA A 67 21.50 22.81 -2.63
N MET A 68 21.17 21.57 -3.01
CA MET A 68 21.42 21.01 -4.33
C MET A 68 20.35 21.41 -5.37
N LEU A 69 19.16 21.81 -4.91
CA LEU A 69 18.05 22.27 -5.77
C LEU A 69 18.23 23.72 -6.24
N THR A 70 19.02 24.51 -5.53
CA THR A 70 19.35 25.89 -5.90
C THR A 70 20.55 25.99 -6.84
N ALA A 71 21.17 24.86 -7.21
CA ALA A 71 22.24 24.85 -8.20
C ALA A 71 21.68 25.24 -9.58
N PRO A 72 22.13 26.35 -10.20
CA PRO A 72 21.52 26.90 -11.43
C PRO A 72 21.43 25.88 -12.58
N LYS A 73 22.43 25.00 -12.66
CA LYS A 73 22.49 23.93 -13.67
C LYS A 73 21.45 22.83 -13.46
N ALA A 74 21.12 22.48 -12.22
CA ALA A 74 20.11 21.47 -11.90
C ALA A 74 18.69 22.02 -12.17
N ALA A 75 18.45 23.28 -11.81
CA ALA A 75 17.19 23.98 -12.11
C ALA A 75 16.95 24.13 -13.63
N GLU A 76 17.99 24.45 -14.41
CA GLU A 76 17.88 24.47 -15.88
C GLU A 76 17.55 23.10 -16.47
N TYR A 77 18.16 22.02 -15.96
CA TYR A 77 17.94 20.68 -16.47
C TYR A 77 16.51 20.20 -16.20
N ALA A 78 16.00 20.43 -14.98
CA ALA A 78 14.62 20.16 -14.61
C ALA A 78 13.62 20.98 -15.48
N ARG A 79 13.95 22.25 -15.78
CA ARG A 79 13.15 23.08 -16.69
C ARG A 79 13.14 22.54 -18.13
N LYS A 80 14.28 22.06 -18.63
CA LYS A 80 14.36 21.44 -19.98
C LYS A 80 13.58 20.13 -20.05
N GLN A 81 13.63 19.31 -19.00
CA GLN A 81 12.95 18.01 -18.94
C GLN A 81 11.42 18.17 -18.81
N SER A 82 10.95 19.11 -17.99
CA SER A 82 9.52 19.46 -17.87
C SER A 82 8.94 20.03 -19.18
N VAL A 83 9.68 20.86 -19.91
CA VAL A 83 9.29 21.34 -21.25
C VAL A 83 9.23 20.18 -22.26
N LYS A 84 10.17 19.23 -22.19
CA LYS A 84 10.19 18.04 -23.06
C LYS A 84 9.00 17.11 -22.79
N LEU A 85 8.65 16.91 -21.52
CA LEU A 85 7.47 16.15 -21.10
C LEU A 85 6.16 16.83 -21.53
N ARG A 86 6.05 18.16 -21.40
CA ARG A 86 4.89 18.93 -21.87
C ARG A 86 4.73 18.85 -23.40
N ARG A 87 5.83 18.91 -24.16
CA ARG A 87 5.79 18.71 -25.63
C ARG A 87 5.38 17.28 -26.01
N ALA A 88 5.83 16.26 -25.28
CA ALA A 88 5.42 14.88 -25.50
C ALA A 88 3.93 14.65 -25.18
N ALA A 89 3.38 15.34 -24.18
CA ALA A 89 1.95 15.32 -23.86
C ALA A 89 1.11 16.07 -24.91
N MET A 90 1.58 17.22 -25.42
CA MET A 90 0.91 17.96 -26.49
C MET A 90 0.88 17.19 -27.82
N ASN A 91 1.94 16.45 -28.17
CA ASN A 91 1.96 15.62 -29.39
C ASN A 91 1.05 14.39 -29.30
N LYS A 92 0.75 13.86 -28.10
CA LYS A 92 -0.22 12.77 -27.93
C LYS A 92 -1.68 13.23 -28.09
N ASN A 93 -1.96 14.50 -27.84
CA ASN A 93 -3.30 15.07 -27.95
C ASN A 93 -3.62 15.61 -29.36
N ALA A 94 -2.63 15.68 -30.26
CA ALA A 94 -2.79 16.22 -31.61
C ALA A 94 -3.31 15.20 -32.66
N THR A 95 -3.49 13.92 -32.31
CA THR A 95 -3.96 12.88 -33.26
C THR A 95 -5.38 12.37 -33.00
N SER A 96 -6.14 13.01 -32.11
CA SER A 96 -7.55 12.67 -31.87
C SER A 96 -8.39 13.90 -31.55
N SER A 97 -8.86 14.61 -32.58
CA SER A 97 -10.20 15.23 -32.59
C SER A 97 -10.40 16.07 -33.87
N SER A 98 -11.16 15.51 -34.81
CA SER A 98 -11.90 16.32 -35.78
C SER A 98 -13.35 16.37 -35.32
N THR A 99 -13.92 17.57 -35.36
CA THR A 99 -15.34 17.94 -35.23
C THR A 99 -16.04 17.71 -33.89
N ARG A 100 -16.25 18.82 -33.14
CA ARG A 100 -17.60 19.26 -32.77
C ARG A 100 -17.61 20.72 -32.33
N LYS A 101 -18.54 21.48 -32.93
CA LYS A 101 -18.80 22.91 -32.72
C LYS A 101 -19.40 23.18 -31.34
N ALA A 102 -19.13 24.40 -30.87
CA ALA A 102 -19.57 25.01 -29.63
C ALA A 102 -21.09 25.16 -29.51
N ASN A 103 -21.57 25.18 -28.26
CA ASN A 103 -22.43 26.27 -27.77
C ASN A 103 -22.52 26.34 -26.24
N ALA A 104 -22.29 27.56 -25.76
CA ALA A 104 -22.85 28.32 -24.64
C ALA A 104 -22.98 27.73 -23.22
N MET A 105 -22.43 28.50 -22.28
CA MET A 105 -22.57 28.41 -20.83
C MET A 105 -24.01 28.69 -20.37
N GLU A 106 -24.48 27.95 -19.37
CA GLU A 106 -25.45 28.47 -18.40
C GLU A 106 -25.08 27.96 -17.00
N TRP A 107 -24.78 28.91 -16.12
CA TRP A 107 -24.38 28.71 -14.72
C TRP A 107 -25.62 28.43 -13.87
N LYS A 108 -25.77 27.20 -13.35
CA LYS A 108 -26.71 26.91 -12.25
C LYS A 108 -26.14 25.91 -11.25
N SER A 109 -25.81 26.48 -10.08
CA SER A 109 -26.09 26.01 -8.71
C SER A 109 -25.68 24.60 -8.28
N SER A 110 -24.72 24.59 -7.36
CA SER A 110 -24.26 23.53 -6.46
C SER A 110 -25.28 22.43 -6.12
N LYS A 111 -24.86 21.17 -6.29
CA LYS A 111 -25.17 20.02 -5.41
C LYS A 111 -24.30 18.80 -5.79
N ASN A 112 -23.54 18.33 -4.79
CA ASN A 112 -22.94 17.00 -4.64
C ASN A 112 -21.88 16.55 -5.66
N LEU A 113 -20.62 16.92 -5.41
CA LEU A 113 -19.47 16.21 -5.95
C LEU A 113 -19.34 14.88 -5.18
N SER A 114 -19.80 13.79 -5.77
CA SER A 114 -19.58 12.44 -5.25
C SER A 114 -18.09 12.15 -5.19
N LEU A 115 -17.57 11.99 -3.97
CA LEU A 115 -16.25 11.46 -3.69
C LEU A 115 -16.27 9.95 -3.96
N ASP A 116 -16.23 9.53 -5.22
CA ASP A 116 -16.08 8.11 -5.55
C ASP A 116 -15.24 7.92 -6.81
N THR A 117 -13.92 7.93 -6.62
CA THR A 117 -12.99 7.27 -7.53
C THR A 117 -11.95 6.51 -6.70
N GLN A 118 -12.41 5.70 -5.75
CA GLN A 118 -11.59 4.59 -5.29
C GLN A 118 -11.63 3.52 -6.39
N PRO A 119 -10.48 2.96 -6.83
CA PRO A 119 -10.50 1.86 -7.77
C PRO A 119 -11.28 0.72 -7.12
N LYS A 120 -12.41 0.35 -7.71
CA LYS A 120 -13.28 -0.72 -7.22
C LYS A 120 -12.46 -2.01 -7.10
N ASP A 121 -12.50 -2.67 -5.94
CA ASP A 121 -11.86 -3.96 -5.72
C ASP A 121 -12.33 -4.95 -6.78
N LYS A 122 -11.40 -5.68 -7.39
CA LYS A 122 -11.73 -6.61 -8.48
C LYS A 122 -10.77 -7.79 -8.54
N ILE A 123 -11.36 -8.97 -8.62
CA ILE A 123 -10.68 -10.26 -8.74
C ILE A 123 -11.33 -11.10 -9.83
N THR A 124 -10.53 -11.81 -10.62
CA THR A 124 -11.00 -12.74 -11.65
C THR A 124 -10.43 -14.13 -11.36
N PHE A 125 -11.33 -15.11 -11.25
CA PHE A 125 -11.01 -16.52 -11.07
C PHE A 125 -11.07 -17.24 -12.41
N TYR A 126 -10.16 -18.20 -12.63
CA TYR A 126 -10.08 -19.01 -13.84
C TYR A 126 -10.04 -20.50 -13.48
N GLU A 127 -10.85 -21.31 -14.17
CA GLU A 127 -10.92 -22.75 -13.89
C GLU A 127 -9.62 -23.49 -14.21
N ASP A 128 -8.84 -23.02 -15.18
CA ASP A 128 -7.59 -23.65 -15.61
C ASP A 128 -6.38 -22.77 -15.28
N ARG A 129 -5.17 -23.33 -15.41
CA ARG A 129 -3.91 -22.63 -15.17
C ARG A 129 -3.63 -21.60 -16.25
N GLY A 130 -2.79 -20.61 -15.96
CA GLY A 130 -2.36 -19.62 -16.97
C GLY A 130 -3.50 -18.75 -17.52
N PHE A 131 -4.52 -18.49 -16.69
CA PHE A 131 -5.68 -17.63 -16.99
C PHE A 131 -6.55 -18.14 -18.15
N GLN A 132 -6.70 -19.47 -18.23
CA GLN A 132 -7.48 -20.15 -19.27
C GLN A 132 -8.79 -20.73 -18.73
N GLY A 133 -9.63 -21.23 -19.63
CA GLY A 133 -10.90 -21.87 -19.30
C GLY A 133 -12.01 -20.88 -18.96
N ARG A 134 -13.06 -21.37 -18.28
CA ARG A 134 -14.15 -20.53 -17.79
C ARG A 134 -13.60 -19.57 -16.73
N ARG A 135 -14.10 -18.33 -16.74
CA ARG A 135 -13.74 -17.32 -15.76
C ARG A 135 -14.95 -16.71 -15.07
N TYR A 136 -14.74 -16.22 -13.86
CA TYR A 136 -15.72 -15.45 -13.11
C TYR A 136 -15.05 -14.23 -12.47
N GLU A 137 -15.63 -13.06 -12.71
CA GLU A 137 -15.18 -11.79 -12.13
C GLU A 137 -16.03 -11.46 -10.91
N CYS A 138 -15.37 -11.04 -9.83
CA CYS A 138 -16.00 -10.65 -8.59
C CYS A 138 -15.46 -9.27 -8.14
N SER A 139 -16.33 -8.47 -7.53
CA SER A 139 -15.99 -7.14 -7.00
C SER A 139 -16.56 -6.87 -5.61
N SER A 140 -16.97 -7.93 -4.92
CA SER A 140 -17.49 -7.91 -3.55
C SER A 140 -17.26 -9.25 -2.88
N ASP A 141 -17.63 -9.38 -1.60
CA ASP A 141 -17.69 -10.67 -0.94
C ASP A 141 -18.63 -11.64 -1.68
N HIS A 142 -18.30 -12.93 -1.66
CA HIS A 142 -19.12 -14.01 -2.18
C HIS A 142 -19.07 -15.22 -1.25
N SER A 143 -20.22 -15.61 -0.68
CA SER A 143 -20.30 -16.77 0.22
C SER A 143 -20.34 -18.11 -0.51
N ASN A 144 -20.67 -18.15 -1.80
CA ASN A 144 -20.66 -19.37 -2.59
C ASN A 144 -20.32 -19.11 -4.07
N LEU A 145 -19.12 -19.52 -4.49
CA LEU A 145 -18.62 -19.39 -5.86
C LEU A 145 -18.97 -20.59 -6.75
N GLN A 146 -19.46 -21.70 -6.19
CA GLN A 146 -19.74 -22.94 -6.93
C GLN A 146 -20.63 -22.78 -8.17
N PRO A 147 -21.70 -21.94 -8.15
CA PRO A 147 -22.53 -21.74 -9.34
C PRO A 147 -21.78 -21.10 -10.51
N TYR A 148 -20.70 -20.38 -10.24
CA TYR A 148 -19.97 -19.57 -11.20
C TYR A 148 -18.70 -20.23 -11.72
N ILE A 149 -18.01 -20.99 -10.87
CA ILE A 149 -16.78 -21.74 -11.18
C ILE A 149 -16.76 -23.08 -10.45
N SER A 150 -16.41 -24.15 -11.16
CA SER A 150 -16.38 -25.52 -10.61
C SER A 150 -15.09 -25.83 -9.85
N ARG A 151 -13.98 -25.19 -10.25
CA ARG A 151 -12.62 -25.25 -9.71
C ARG A 151 -11.90 -23.93 -9.99
N CYS A 152 -10.72 -23.71 -9.41
CA CYS A 152 -9.93 -22.49 -9.60
C CYS A 152 -8.43 -22.79 -9.61
N ASN A 153 -7.80 -22.65 -10.77
CA ASN A 153 -6.37 -22.95 -10.96
C ASN A 153 -5.52 -21.72 -11.28
N SER A 154 -6.11 -20.58 -11.64
CA SER A 154 -5.38 -19.31 -11.72
C SER A 154 -6.27 -18.11 -11.39
N ILE A 155 -5.66 -17.02 -10.92
CA ILE A 155 -6.37 -15.85 -10.39
C ILE A 155 -5.65 -14.58 -10.83
N ARG A 156 -6.42 -13.57 -11.23
CA ARG A 156 -5.92 -12.19 -11.37
C ARG A 156 -6.60 -11.31 -10.35
N VAL A 157 -5.81 -10.62 -9.52
CA VAL A 157 -6.30 -9.58 -8.63
C VAL A 157 -5.92 -8.24 -9.27
N ASP A 158 -6.90 -7.58 -9.86
CA ASP A 158 -6.69 -6.29 -10.53
C ASP A 158 -6.50 -5.15 -9.52
N SER A 159 -7.21 -5.21 -8.39
CA SER A 159 -7.23 -4.20 -7.33
C SER A 159 -7.68 -4.79 -6.00
N GLY A 160 -7.10 -4.25 -4.92
CA GLY A 160 -7.51 -4.55 -3.55
C GLY A 160 -6.84 -5.80 -2.98
N CYS A 161 -7.18 -6.07 -1.73
CA CYS A 161 -6.77 -7.27 -1.02
C CYS A 161 -7.94 -8.24 -0.90
N TRP A 162 -7.68 -9.53 -1.06
CA TRP A 162 -8.70 -10.56 -1.05
C TRP A 162 -8.33 -11.71 -0.11
N MET A 163 -9.31 -12.21 0.63
CA MET A 163 -9.20 -13.48 1.34
C MET A 163 -10.05 -14.53 0.63
N LEU A 164 -9.44 -15.62 0.20
CA LEU A 164 -10.12 -16.75 -0.42
C LEU A 164 -10.29 -17.88 0.57
N TYR A 165 -11.33 -18.69 0.37
CA TYR A 165 -11.66 -19.80 1.24
C TYR A 165 -11.96 -21.06 0.43
N GLU A 166 -11.44 -22.18 0.92
CA GLU A 166 -11.57 -23.49 0.29
C GLU A 166 -13.02 -24.00 0.24
N ARG A 167 -13.86 -23.61 1.20
CA ARG A 167 -15.26 -24.03 1.32
C ARG A 167 -16.22 -22.83 1.26
N PRO A 168 -17.52 -23.07 0.96
CA PRO A 168 -18.54 -22.02 1.04
C PRO A 168 -18.61 -21.40 2.44
N ASN A 169 -19.27 -20.24 2.54
CA ASN A 169 -19.52 -19.52 3.80
C ASN A 169 -18.25 -19.15 4.57
N PHE A 170 -17.15 -18.87 3.87
CA PHE A 170 -15.88 -18.41 4.44
C PHE A 170 -15.23 -19.43 5.39
N GLN A 171 -15.25 -20.71 4.99
CA GLN A 171 -14.74 -21.82 5.79
C GLN A 171 -13.59 -22.56 5.11
N GLY A 172 -12.86 -23.37 5.88
CA GLY A 172 -11.74 -24.18 5.37
C GLY A 172 -10.45 -23.38 5.34
N HIS A 173 -9.47 -23.85 4.55
CA HIS A 173 -8.20 -23.14 4.39
C HIS A 173 -8.43 -21.75 3.78
N GLN A 174 -7.68 -20.76 4.29
CA GLN A 174 -7.75 -19.38 3.85
C GLN A 174 -6.48 -19.00 3.08
N TYR A 175 -6.63 -18.16 2.05
CA TYR A 175 -5.52 -17.71 1.21
C TYR A 175 -5.60 -16.20 0.97
N PHE A 176 -4.60 -15.47 1.47
CA PHE A 176 -4.48 -14.03 1.29
C PHE A 176 -3.84 -13.71 -0.06
N LEU A 177 -4.53 -12.92 -0.88
CA LEU A 177 -4.02 -12.42 -2.14
C LEU A 177 -4.03 -10.89 -2.13
N ARG A 178 -2.97 -10.34 -2.71
CA ARG A 178 -2.88 -8.91 -3.06
C ARG A 178 -3.04 -8.76 -4.56
N ARG A 179 -3.05 -7.52 -5.02
CA ARG A 179 -2.93 -7.22 -6.45
C ARG A 179 -1.79 -8.01 -7.09
N GLY A 180 -2.09 -8.64 -8.22
CA GLY A 180 -1.12 -9.45 -8.94
C GLY A 180 -1.74 -10.56 -9.77
N ASP A 181 -0.88 -11.18 -10.56
CA ASP A 181 -1.20 -12.30 -11.44
C ASP A 181 -0.70 -13.60 -10.81
N TYR A 182 -1.62 -14.54 -10.59
CA TYR A 182 -1.35 -15.84 -9.99
C TYR A 182 -1.66 -16.95 -10.99
N PRO A 183 -0.67 -17.40 -11.78
CA PRO A 183 -0.91 -18.35 -12.89
C PRO A 183 -1.16 -19.80 -12.48
N ASP A 184 -0.91 -20.17 -11.21
CA ASP A 184 -1.13 -21.52 -10.66
C ASP A 184 -1.46 -21.43 -9.15
N TYR A 185 -2.18 -22.41 -8.59
CA TYR A 185 -2.68 -22.32 -7.22
C TYR A 185 -1.60 -22.34 -6.14
N GLN A 186 -0.42 -22.87 -6.46
CA GLN A 186 0.76 -22.85 -5.61
C GLN A 186 1.24 -21.41 -5.35
N GLN A 187 0.95 -20.45 -6.24
CA GLN A 187 1.37 -19.05 -6.10
C GLN A 187 0.66 -18.33 -4.95
N TRP A 188 -0.52 -18.80 -4.52
CA TRP A 188 -1.20 -18.35 -3.30
C TRP A 188 -1.10 -19.36 -2.16
N MET A 189 -0.17 -20.32 -2.26
CA MET A 189 0.00 -21.43 -1.30
C MET A 189 -1.23 -22.33 -1.18
N GLY A 190 -2.01 -22.45 -2.26
CA GLY A 190 -3.15 -23.36 -2.36
C GLY A 190 -2.74 -24.82 -2.16
N LEU A 191 -3.53 -25.58 -1.39
CA LEU A 191 -3.35 -27.03 -1.23
C LEU A 191 -4.08 -27.82 -2.31
N SER A 192 -5.11 -27.21 -2.91
CA SER A 192 -5.94 -27.75 -3.99
C SER A 192 -6.43 -26.62 -4.89
N ASP A 193 -7.17 -26.95 -5.94
CA ASP A 193 -7.86 -26.01 -6.83
C ASP A 193 -9.27 -25.62 -6.32
N SER A 194 -9.61 -25.99 -5.08
CA SER A 194 -10.91 -25.66 -4.49
C SER A 194 -10.91 -24.25 -3.90
N ILE A 195 -11.57 -23.32 -4.57
CA ILE A 195 -11.93 -22.00 -4.04
C ILE A 195 -13.44 -21.84 -4.15
N ARG A 196 -14.11 -21.59 -3.03
CA ARG A 196 -15.57 -21.69 -2.93
C ARG A 196 -16.23 -20.48 -2.28
N SER A 197 -15.47 -19.61 -1.62
CA SER A 197 -15.93 -18.29 -1.20
C SER A 197 -14.76 -17.30 -1.13
N CYS A 198 -15.06 -16.00 -1.15
CA CYS A 198 -14.06 -14.94 -1.09
C CYS A 198 -14.58 -13.69 -0.37
N ARG A 199 -13.66 -12.91 0.20
CA ARG A 199 -13.94 -11.60 0.79
C ARG A 199 -13.00 -10.55 0.22
N ALA A 200 -13.55 -9.40 -0.14
CA ALA A 200 -12.76 -8.19 -0.32
C ALA A 200 -12.34 -7.69 1.07
N ILE A 201 -11.08 -7.29 1.20
CA ILE A 201 -10.53 -6.76 2.45
C ILE A 201 -10.49 -5.23 2.31
N PRO A 202 -11.29 -4.49 3.11
CA PRO A 202 -11.31 -3.04 3.03
C PRO A 202 -9.94 -2.44 3.29
N TYR A 203 -9.55 -1.48 2.45
CA TYR A 203 -8.33 -0.70 2.68
C TYR A 203 -8.47 0.16 3.95
N THR A 204 -7.42 0.14 4.77
CA THR A 204 -7.28 1.01 5.95
C THR A 204 -5.91 1.65 5.97
N SER A 205 -5.83 2.94 6.27
CA SER A 205 -4.56 3.67 6.34
C SER A 205 -3.74 3.35 7.59
N SER A 206 -4.40 2.89 8.66
CA SER A 206 -3.78 2.55 9.93
C SER A 206 -4.01 1.10 10.30
N HIS A 207 -3.02 0.51 10.98
CA HIS A 207 -3.02 -0.87 11.42
C HIS A 207 -2.44 -0.95 12.82
N ARG A 208 -3.18 -1.60 13.73
CA ARG A 208 -2.74 -1.79 15.10
C ARG A 208 -3.41 -3.03 15.70
N ILE A 209 -2.60 -3.90 16.31
CA ILE A 209 -3.06 -5.15 16.91
C ILE A 209 -2.33 -5.39 18.24
N ARG A 210 -3.05 -5.92 19.23
CA ARG A 210 -2.49 -6.40 20.50
C ARG A 210 -2.54 -7.91 20.57
N LEU A 211 -1.46 -8.50 21.03
CA LEU A 211 -1.24 -9.93 21.18
C LEU A 211 -1.10 -10.25 22.67
N TYR A 212 -1.72 -11.34 23.12
CA TYR A 212 -1.73 -11.74 24.52
C TYR A 212 -1.30 -13.20 24.67
N GLU A 213 -0.46 -13.45 25.66
CA GLU A 213 0.09 -14.77 25.96
C GLU A 213 -0.97 -15.78 26.45
N ARG A 214 -2.07 -15.31 27.06
CA ARG A 214 -3.13 -16.17 27.59
C ARG A 214 -4.49 -15.81 27.00
N ASP A 215 -5.46 -16.70 27.19
CA ASP A 215 -6.86 -16.45 26.88
C ASP A 215 -7.40 -15.22 27.64
N ASP A 216 -8.51 -14.66 27.16
CA ASP A 216 -9.23 -13.54 27.77
C ASP A 216 -8.33 -12.32 28.09
N TYR A 217 -7.37 -12.04 27.20
CA TYR A 217 -6.42 -10.91 27.29
C TYR A 217 -5.47 -10.96 28.50
N GLY A 218 -5.22 -12.16 29.02
CA GLY A 218 -4.28 -12.37 30.12
C GLY A 218 -2.81 -12.47 29.69
N GLY A 219 -1.91 -12.39 30.67
CA GLY A 219 -0.47 -12.59 30.47
C GLY A 219 0.25 -11.38 29.88
N LEU A 220 1.43 -11.61 29.29
CA LEU A 220 2.19 -10.56 28.63
C LEU A 220 1.44 -10.01 27.41
N VAL A 221 1.46 -8.69 27.24
CA VAL A 221 0.90 -7.99 26.09
C VAL A 221 2.00 -7.48 25.17
N SER A 222 1.81 -7.65 23.86
CA SER A 222 2.66 -7.08 22.82
C SER A 222 1.81 -6.34 21.80
N GLU A 223 2.20 -5.13 21.41
CA GLU A 223 1.50 -4.33 20.40
C GLU A 223 2.30 -4.28 19.09
N LEU A 224 1.62 -4.41 17.96
CA LEU A 224 2.18 -4.34 16.62
C LEU A 224 1.42 -3.32 15.76
N THR A 225 2.19 -2.51 15.03
CA THR A 225 1.70 -1.57 13.99
C THR A 225 2.31 -1.84 12.62
N GLU A 226 3.23 -2.79 12.55
CA GLU A 226 3.99 -3.18 11.36
C GLU A 226 3.97 -4.69 11.17
N ASP A 227 4.35 -5.14 9.98
CA ASP A 227 4.49 -6.56 9.69
C ASP A 227 5.57 -7.19 10.59
N CYS A 228 5.37 -8.46 10.95
CA CYS A 228 6.29 -9.23 11.77
C CYS A 228 6.53 -10.59 11.12
N SER A 229 7.72 -10.78 10.53
CA SER A 229 8.10 -12.02 9.86
C SER A 229 8.42 -13.18 10.80
N CYS A 230 8.75 -12.91 12.07
CA CYS A 230 9.00 -13.93 13.07
C CYS A 230 8.62 -13.43 14.47
N ILE A 231 7.49 -13.92 14.98
CA ILE A 231 6.98 -13.53 16.31
C ILE A 231 7.87 -14.10 17.42
N LEU A 232 8.39 -15.31 17.25
CA LEU A 232 9.30 -15.95 18.20
C LEU A 232 10.57 -15.11 18.42
N ASP A 233 11.15 -14.57 17.35
CA ASP A 233 12.37 -13.77 17.49
C ASP A 233 12.08 -12.40 18.13
N ARG A 234 10.95 -11.79 17.80
CA ARG A 234 10.59 -10.43 18.27
C ARG A 234 10.06 -10.41 19.70
N PHE A 235 9.27 -11.40 20.10
CA PHE A 235 8.53 -11.41 21.36
C PHE A 235 8.78 -12.64 22.22
N ARG A 236 9.61 -13.59 21.77
CA ARG A 236 9.82 -14.90 22.42
C ARG A 236 8.50 -15.67 22.63
N LEU A 237 7.54 -15.46 21.73
CA LEU A 237 6.21 -16.04 21.78
C LEU A 237 6.05 -17.07 20.63
N SER A 238 5.78 -18.32 20.97
CA SER A 238 5.47 -19.40 20.00
C SER A 238 3.98 -19.71 19.90
N GLU A 239 3.21 -19.32 20.92
CA GLU A 239 1.76 -19.53 21.00
C GLU A 239 1.05 -18.21 21.29
N LEU A 240 -0.01 -17.94 20.56
CA LEU A 240 -0.89 -16.79 20.75
C LEU A 240 -2.27 -17.30 21.16
N HIS A 241 -2.68 -16.93 22.36
CA HIS A 241 -3.94 -17.43 22.93
C HIS A 241 -5.08 -16.42 22.72
N SER A 242 -4.85 -15.12 22.90
CA SER A 242 -5.84 -14.10 22.57
C SER A 242 -5.25 -12.87 21.90
N LEU A 243 -6.07 -12.11 21.18
CA LEU A 243 -5.66 -10.89 20.47
C LEU A 243 -6.80 -9.89 20.36
N HIS A 244 -6.45 -8.62 20.17
CA HIS A 244 -7.41 -7.57 19.91
C HIS A 244 -6.94 -6.73 18.73
N VAL A 245 -7.72 -6.75 17.64
CA VAL A 245 -7.42 -5.95 16.44
C VAL A 245 -8.05 -4.59 16.61
N LEU A 246 -7.22 -3.60 16.93
CA LEU A 246 -7.64 -2.22 17.16
C LEU A 246 -7.96 -1.53 15.83
N GLU A 247 -7.09 -1.70 14.84
CA GLU A 247 -7.14 -1.00 13.57
C GLU A 247 -6.65 -1.87 12.42
N GLY A 248 -7.32 -1.72 11.28
CA GLY A 248 -7.01 -2.41 10.03
C GLY A 248 -7.23 -3.92 10.06
N CYS A 249 -7.08 -4.55 8.90
CA CYS A 249 -7.14 -6.01 8.79
C CYS A 249 -5.72 -6.59 8.81
N TRP A 250 -5.59 -7.76 9.42
CA TRP A 250 -4.32 -8.48 9.54
C TRP A 250 -4.47 -9.90 9.02
N VAL A 251 -3.35 -10.50 8.62
CA VAL A 251 -3.24 -11.92 8.28
C VAL A 251 -2.23 -12.55 9.22
N LEU A 252 -2.72 -13.48 10.04
CA LEU A 252 -1.90 -14.30 10.92
C LEU A 252 -1.49 -15.56 10.18
N TYR A 253 -0.22 -15.94 10.33
CA TYR A 253 0.37 -17.13 9.74
C TYR A 253 0.88 -18.07 10.83
N GLU A 254 0.58 -19.36 10.68
CA GLU A 254 1.01 -20.43 11.58
C GLU A 254 2.54 -20.54 11.66
N MET A 255 3.25 -20.30 10.55
CA MET A 255 4.71 -20.39 10.49
C MET A 255 5.39 -19.03 10.28
N PRO A 256 6.68 -18.90 10.67
CA PRO A 256 7.47 -17.73 10.33
C PRO A 256 7.56 -17.49 8.82
N ASN A 257 7.94 -16.27 8.45
CA ASN A 257 8.12 -15.82 7.06
C ASN A 257 6.86 -15.97 6.19
N TYR A 258 5.69 -15.77 6.79
CA TYR A 258 4.38 -15.72 6.11
C TYR A 258 4.03 -17.03 5.42
N ARG A 259 4.23 -18.16 6.12
CA ARG A 259 3.97 -19.51 5.62
C ARG A 259 2.96 -20.26 6.49
N GLY A 260 2.50 -21.39 5.98
CA GLY A 260 1.56 -22.26 6.70
C GLY A 260 0.13 -21.78 6.57
N ARG A 261 -0.73 -22.20 7.50
CA ARG A 261 -2.13 -21.76 7.52
C ARG A 261 -2.23 -20.26 7.75
N GLN A 262 -3.21 -19.65 7.10
CA GLN A 262 -3.45 -18.21 7.11
C GLN A 262 -4.82 -17.95 7.73
N TYR A 263 -4.92 -16.87 8.51
CA TYR A 263 -6.15 -16.49 9.18
C TYR A 263 -6.39 -14.98 9.03
N LEU A 264 -7.53 -14.60 8.44
CA LEU A 264 -7.95 -13.20 8.36
C LEU A 264 -8.41 -12.72 9.74
N LEU A 265 -7.77 -11.67 10.23
CA LEU A 265 -8.15 -10.98 11.45
C LEU A 265 -8.72 -9.61 11.09
N ARG A 266 -10.01 -9.43 11.31
CA ARG A 266 -10.71 -8.15 11.17
C ARG A 266 -10.72 -7.39 12.50
N PRO A 267 -10.92 -6.06 12.51
CA PRO A 267 -11.11 -5.28 13.74
C PRO A 267 -12.13 -5.95 14.67
N GLY A 268 -11.74 -6.14 15.94
CA GLY A 268 -12.55 -6.85 16.92
C GLY A 268 -11.77 -7.61 17.99
N ASP A 269 -12.56 -8.27 18.83
CA ASP A 269 -12.16 -9.03 20.00
C ASP A 269 -12.01 -10.52 19.69
N TYR A 270 -10.87 -11.10 20.07
CA TYR A 270 -10.59 -12.53 19.92
C TYR A 270 -9.99 -13.06 21.23
N ARG A 271 -10.82 -13.71 22.04
CA ARG A 271 -10.48 -14.12 23.41
C ARG A 271 -9.76 -15.46 23.48
N ARG A 272 -9.78 -16.22 22.38
CA ARG A 272 -9.11 -17.53 22.22
C ARG A 272 -8.82 -17.81 20.76
N TYR A 273 -7.90 -18.73 20.47
CA TYR A 273 -7.51 -19.08 19.10
C TYR A 273 -8.62 -19.66 18.20
N HIS A 274 -9.67 -20.21 18.81
CA HIS A 274 -10.86 -20.65 18.08
C HIS A 274 -11.61 -19.48 17.42
N ASP A 275 -11.51 -18.26 17.96
CA ASP A 275 -12.28 -17.11 17.48
C ASP A 275 -11.80 -16.64 16.09
N TRP A 276 -10.55 -16.92 15.71
CA TRP A 276 -10.04 -16.69 14.34
C TRP A 276 -10.01 -17.97 13.48
N GLY A 277 -10.57 -19.07 13.98
CA GLY A 277 -10.71 -20.34 13.26
C GLY A 277 -9.45 -21.20 13.23
N ALA A 278 -8.47 -20.95 14.10
CA ALA A 278 -7.33 -21.86 14.28
C ALA A 278 -7.72 -23.07 15.15
N MET A 279 -6.99 -24.17 14.97
CA MET A 279 -7.18 -25.42 15.73
C MET A 279 -6.22 -25.52 16.93
N ASP A 280 -5.18 -24.70 16.93
CA ASP A 280 -4.19 -24.60 17.99
C ASP A 280 -3.70 -23.15 18.09
N ALA A 281 -2.95 -22.86 19.15
CA ALA A 281 -2.46 -21.52 19.46
C ALA A 281 -1.17 -21.16 18.69
N ARG A 282 -0.63 -22.02 17.81
CA ARG A 282 0.67 -21.77 17.19
C ARG A 282 0.63 -20.54 16.32
N VAL A 283 1.66 -19.71 16.47
CA VAL A 283 1.81 -18.48 15.69
C VAL A 283 3.25 -18.33 15.24
N GLY A 284 3.45 -17.90 13.99
CA GLY A 284 4.80 -17.70 13.45
C GLY A 284 5.04 -16.31 12.90
N SER A 285 4.07 -15.73 12.20
CA SER A 285 4.20 -14.38 11.63
C SER A 285 2.85 -13.67 11.45
N LEU A 286 2.91 -12.35 11.30
CA LEU A 286 1.75 -11.46 11.20
C LEU A 286 2.01 -10.41 10.14
N ARG A 287 1.03 -10.14 9.29
CA ARG A 287 1.14 -9.17 8.18
C ARG A 287 -0.09 -8.29 8.13
N ARG A 288 0.09 -7.01 7.84
CA ARG A 288 -1.01 -6.09 7.53
C ARG A 288 -1.62 -6.42 6.17
N ALA A 289 -2.94 -6.40 6.08
CA ALA A 289 -3.66 -6.68 4.84
C ALA A 289 -3.72 -5.43 3.95
N ILE A 290 -2.56 -5.04 3.41
CA ILE A 290 -2.41 -3.86 2.54
C ILE A 290 -2.08 -4.25 1.10
N ASP A 291 -2.72 -3.57 0.17
CA ASP A 291 -2.31 -3.58 -1.23
C ASP A 291 -1.19 -2.55 -1.39
N LEU A 292 -0.05 -2.98 -1.94
CA LEU A 292 1.19 -2.16 -1.89
C LEU A 292 1.38 -1.25 -3.11
N PHE A 293 0.52 -1.28 -4.13
CA PHE A 293 0.74 -0.51 -5.38
C PHE A 293 -0.53 -0.10 -6.13
#